data_AF-A0A5B8XQZ9-F1
#
_entry.id   AF-A0A5B8XQZ9-F1
#
_cell.length_a   1.000
_cell.length_b   1.000
_cell.length_c   1.000
_cell.angle_alpha   90.00
_cell.angle_beta   90.00
_cell.angle_gamma   90.00
#
_symmetry.space_group_name_H-M   'P 1'
#
loop_
_entity.id
_entity.type
_entity.pdbx_description
1 polymer ?
#
loop_
_entity_poly.entity_id
_entity_poly.type
_entity_poly.pdbx_seq_one_letter_code
_entity_poly.pdbx_strand_id
1 'polypeptide(L)'
;MKYLIIFSMSLVGVVGCKSEPTDVIAPSAQAVMLPAAAQVPEVPAAEEVAAKNSFHYSPFVVQVQGSKYFQSISFKDVGLQRPESDPNDPVLEAIAESLSLHLTEDGEGLMTRVAYDEAQLDPGNHTACGQNHIYVDVWRKGERGWGYSLWSGCGEESNFEWREIPDAPAGEIVDEVEPLTQAIAESLRAASKSECFTKAC
;
A
#
# COMPACT_ATOMS: atom_id res chain seq x y z
N MET A 1 -49.67 6.44 -3.84
CA MET A 1 -49.36 6.99 -2.49
C MET A 1 -48.06 7.78 -2.63
N LYS A 2 -48.11 9.10 -2.42
CA LYS A 2 -46.97 10.02 -2.58
C LYS A 2 -46.30 10.21 -1.22
N TYR A 3 -45.04 9.85 -1.07
CA TYR A 3 -44.24 10.20 0.10
C TYR A 3 -43.30 11.35 -0.25
N LEU A 4 -43.47 12.45 0.48
CA LEU A 4 -42.65 13.65 0.48
C LEU A 4 -41.59 13.48 1.58
N ILE A 5 -40.30 13.42 1.21
CA ILE A 5 -39.20 13.37 2.17
C ILE A 5 -38.57 14.77 2.23
N ILE A 6 -38.59 15.36 3.42
CA ILE A 6 -38.06 16.68 3.73
C ILE A 6 -36.57 16.53 4.10
N PHE A 7 -35.69 17.20 3.35
CA PHE A 7 -34.27 17.30 3.68
C PHE A 7 -34.05 18.34 4.78
N SER A 8 -33.49 17.92 5.91
CA SER A 8 -33.01 18.79 6.99
C SER A 8 -31.52 19.01 6.82
N MET A 9 -31.13 20.21 6.38
CA MET A 9 -29.74 20.67 6.25
C MET A 9 -29.30 21.26 7.59
N SER A 10 -28.35 20.65 8.27
CA SER A 10 -27.68 21.24 9.43
C SER A 10 -26.31 21.76 9.00
N LEU A 11 -26.13 23.09 9.06
CA LEU A 11 -24.83 23.76 9.02
C LEU A 11 -24.12 23.55 10.37
N VAL A 12 -22.84 23.17 10.33
CA VAL A 12 -21.93 23.30 11.49
C VAL A 12 -20.72 24.11 11.04
N GLY A 13 -20.46 25.19 11.79
CA GLY A 13 -19.52 26.25 11.45
C GLY A 13 -18.06 25.89 11.73
N VAL A 14 -17.18 26.60 11.01
CA VAL A 14 -15.73 26.54 11.14
C VAL A 14 -15.30 27.47 12.27
N VAL A 15 -14.66 26.94 13.31
CA VAL A 15 -13.97 27.72 14.34
C VAL A 15 -12.52 27.90 13.91
N GLY A 16 -12.11 29.14 13.69
CA GLY A 16 -10.75 29.52 13.34
C GLY A 16 -9.83 29.58 14.56
N CYS A 17 -8.65 28.97 14.44
CA CYS A 17 -7.53 29.18 15.36
C CYS A 17 -6.61 30.27 14.82
N LYS A 18 -6.46 31.34 15.60
CA LYS A 18 -5.52 32.45 15.40
C LYS A 18 -4.64 32.57 16.64
N SER A 19 -3.32 32.49 16.48
CA SER A 19 -2.25 33.08 17.32
C SER A 19 -0.92 32.53 16.77
N GLU A 20 -0.13 33.30 16.02
CA GLU A 20 0.85 34.35 16.38
C GLU A 20 2.29 33.80 16.54
N PRO A 21 3.29 34.51 15.98
CA PRO A 21 4.66 34.01 15.87
C PRO A 21 5.47 34.32 17.13
N THR A 22 6.24 33.34 17.61
CA THR A 22 7.24 33.56 18.66
C THR A 22 8.60 33.82 18.04
N ASP A 23 9.03 35.07 18.14
CA ASP A 23 10.42 35.50 17.95
C ASP A 23 11.27 35.23 19.20
N VAL A 24 12.60 35.30 18.99
CA VAL A 24 13.71 35.37 19.98
C VAL A 24 13.99 34.03 20.70
N ILE A 25 15.22 33.49 20.81
CA ILE A 25 16.53 34.08 21.11
C ILE A 25 17.64 33.13 20.60
N ALA A 26 18.64 33.67 19.91
CA ALA A 26 19.91 33.01 19.63
C ALA A 26 20.89 33.16 20.82
N PRO A 27 21.58 32.09 21.26
CA PRO A 27 22.75 32.22 22.12
C PRO A 27 24.07 32.04 21.36
N SER A 28 24.89 33.08 21.46
CA SER A 28 26.35 33.15 21.55
C SER A 28 27.18 31.94 21.09
N ALA A 29 27.97 32.18 20.05
CA ALA A 29 29.18 31.44 19.73
C ALA A 29 30.23 31.57 20.86
N GLN A 30 30.57 30.45 21.48
CA GLN A 30 31.81 30.32 22.26
C GLN A 30 32.78 29.45 21.46
N ALA A 31 33.91 30.05 21.08
CA ALA A 31 35.03 29.35 20.49
C ALA A 31 35.71 28.48 21.56
N VAL A 32 35.65 27.16 21.40
CA VAL A 32 36.38 26.20 22.21
C VAL A 32 37.62 25.74 21.44
N MET A 33 38.77 25.87 22.09
CA MET A 33 40.09 25.46 21.62
C MET A 33 40.15 23.95 21.37
N LEU A 34 40.75 23.59 20.23
CA LEU A 34 41.12 22.22 19.83
C LEU A 34 42.14 21.58 20.78
N PRO A 35 41.93 20.32 21.20
CA PRO A 35 43.00 19.41 21.52
C PRO A 35 43.14 18.30 20.48
N ALA A 36 44.39 18.10 20.07
CA ALA A 36 45.09 16.88 19.68
C ALA A 36 44.34 15.78 18.91
N ALA A 37 44.84 15.52 17.71
CA ALA A 37 44.55 14.36 16.87
C ALA A 37 44.66 13.04 17.63
N ALA A 38 43.51 12.46 17.97
CA ALA A 38 43.38 11.04 18.24
C ALA A 38 43.08 10.35 16.90
N GLN A 39 43.92 9.38 16.54
CA GLN A 39 43.71 8.52 15.37
C GLN A 39 42.38 7.79 15.54
N VAL A 40 41.38 8.21 14.75
CA VAL A 40 40.12 7.48 14.62
C VAL A 40 40.46 6.14 13.98
N PRO A 41 40.19 5.00 14.64
CA PRO A 41 40.32 3.71 13.99
C PRO A 41 39.38 3.73 12.78
N GLU A 42 39.96 3.43 11.62
CA GLU A 42 39.25 3.22 10.36
C GLU A 42 38.26 2.07 10.59
N VAL A 43 37.04 2.43 10.97
CA VAL A 43 35.91 1.50 10.95
C VAL A 43 35.83 1.07 9.49
N PRO A 44 36.00 -0.23 9.17
CA PRO A 44 35.82 -0.67 7.81
C PRO A 44 34.44 -0.20 7.42
N ALA A 45 34.38 0.59 6.35
CA ALA A 45 33.13 1.01 5.74
C ALA A 45 32.30 -0.27 5.64
N ALA A 46 31.25 -0.35 6.46
CA ALA A 46 30.19 -1.27 6.18
C ALA A 46 29.76 -0.87 4.78
N GLU A 47 30.14 -1.68 3.79
CA GLU A 47 29.40 -1.80 2.55
C GLU A 47 28.02 -2.30 2.98
N GLU A 48 27.25 -1.36 3.52
CA GLU A 48 25.82 -1.38 3.49
C GLU A 48 25.51 -1.38 2.00
N VAL A 49 25.44 -2.57 1.44
CA VAL A 49 24.73 -2.86 0.21
C VAL A 49 23.28 -2.51 0.53
N ALA A 50 22.98 -1.22 0.60
CA ALA A 50 21.69 -0.68 0.31
C ALA A 50 21.46 -1.05 -1.16
N ALA A 51 21.09 -2.31 -1.39
CA ALA A 51 20.37 -2.70 -2.57
C ALA A 51 19.28 -1.65 -2.67
N LYS A 52 19.40 -0.73 -3.64
CA LYS A 52 18.36 0.23 -3.93
C LYS A 52 17.10 -0.61 -4.06
N ASN A 53 16.20 -0.52 -3.09
CA ASN A 53 14.92 -1.21 -3.11
C ASN A 53 14.19 -0.72 -4.36
N SER A 54 14.40 -1.39 -5.48
CA SER A 54 13.75 -1.10 -6.73
C SER A 54 12.37 -1.71 -6.62
N PHE A 55 11.38 -0.85 -6.41
CA PHE A 55 9.98 -1.25 -6.51
C PHE A 55 9.52 -1.14 -7.95
N HIS A 56 8.50 -1.92 -8.29
CA HIS A 56 7.94 -1.97 -9.64
C HIS A 56 6.42 -2.03 -9.58
N TYR A 57 5.75 -1.21 -10.38
CA TYR A 57 4.29 -1.23 -10.46
C TYR A 57 3.82 -2.28 -11.46
N SER A 58 2.73 -2.95 -11.12
CA SER A 58 2.04 -3.88 -12.01
C SER A 58 1.13 -3.11 -12.98
N PRO A 59 1.08 -3.48 -14.26
CA PRO A 59 0.08 -2.96 -15.19
C PRO A 59 -1.29 -3.65 -15.00
N PHE A 60 -1.38 -4.72 -14.22
CA PHE A 60 -2.63 -5.44 -13.99
C PHE A 60 -3.40 -4.82 -12.82
N VAL A 61 -4.62 -4.34 -13.10
CA VAL A 61 -5.50 -3.67 -12.13
C VAL A 61 -6.78 -4.47 -11.96
N VAL A 62 -7.18 -4.74 -10.72
CA VAL A 62 -8.51 -5.30 -10.45
C VAL A 62 -9.52 -4.15 -10.39
N GLN A 63 -10.44 -4.13 -11.35
CA GLN A 63 -11.57 -3.20 -11.38
C GLN A 63 -12.73 -3.80 -10.60
N VAL A 64 -13.31 -3.04 -9.69
CA VAL A 64 -14.32 -3.51 -8.72
C VAL A 64 -15.60 -2.71 -8.86
N GLN A 65 -16.72 -3.40 -9.04
CA GLN A 65 -18.06 -2.84 -9.05
C GLN A 65 -18.86 -3.35 -7.85
N GLY A 66 -19.73 -2.51 -7.30
CA GLY A 66 -20.59 -2.83 -6.15
C GLY A 66 -19.99 -2.47 -4.79
N SER A 67 -18.67 -2.23 -4.71
CA SER A 67 -18.04 -1.71 -3.49
C SER A 67 -18.37 -0.22 -3.28
N LYS A 68 -18.58 0.15 -2.01
CA LYS A 68 -18.80 1.54 -1.58
C LYS A 68 -17.49 2.28 -1.28
N TYR A 69 -16.40 1.56 -1.06
CA TYR A 69 -15.15 2.09 -0.50
C TYR A 69 -14.03 2.21 -1.53
N PHE A 70 -14.03 1.35 -2.54
CA PHE A 70 -13.02 1.34 -3.59
C PHE A 70 -13.60 0.79 -4.90
N GLN A 71 -13.00 1.22 -6.02
CA GLN A 71 -13.41 0.82 -7.36
C GLN A 71 -12.26 0.18 -8.15
N SER A 72 -11.03 0.28 -7.62
CA SER A 72 -9.85 -0.31 -8.24
C SER A 72 -8.85 -0.77 -7.19
N ILE A 73 -8.03 -1.76 -7.56
CA ILE A 73 -6.92 -2.28 -6.78
C ILE A 73 -5.70 -2.38 -7.69
N SER A 74 -4.59 -1.77 -7.30
CA SER A 74 -3.31 -1.83 -8.02
C SER A 74 -2.23 -2.49 -7.17
N PHE A 75 -1.20 -3.01 -7.83
CA PHE A 75 -0.13 -3.76 -7.18
C PHE A 75 1.23 -3.13 -7.40
N LYS A 76 2.07 -3.21 -6.37
CA LYS A 76 3.45 -2.77 -6.38
C LYS A 76 4.32 -3.91 -5.84
N ASP A 77 5.21 -4.42 -6.68
CA ASP A 77 6.29 -5.30 -6.27
C ASP A 77 7.31 -4.50 -5.46
N VAL A 78 7.47 -4.86 -4.19
CA VAL A 78 8.47 -4.28 -3.29
C VAL A 78 9.51 -5.30 -2.82
N GLY A 79 9.56 -6.49 -3.44
CA GLY A 79 10.50 -7.54 -3.05
C GLY A 79 10.15 -8.95 -3.52
N LEU A 80 9.65 -9.14 -4.75
CA LEU A 80 9.36 -10.46 -5.30
C LEU A 80 10.60 -11.30 -5.67
N GLN A 81 11.82 -10.76 -5.51
CA GLN A 81 13.10 -11.43 -5.75
C GLN A 81 13.20 -12.04 -7.15
N ARG A 82 12.85 -11.26 -8.17
CA ARG A 82 12.81 -11.71 -9.56
C ARG A 82 14.16 -11.47 -10.25
N PRO A 83 14.61 -12.36 -11.16
CA PRO A 83 15.86 -12.17 -11.89
C PRO A 83 15.87 -10.88 -12.70
N GLU A 84 14.72 -10.53 -13.26
CA GLU A 84 14.47 -9.29 -13.99
C GLU A 84 13.13 -8.72 -13.54
N SER A 85 13.04 -7.40 -13.44
CA SER A 85 11.75 -6.75 -13.23
C SER A 85 11.03 -6.57 -14.56
N ASP A 86 10.44 -7.63 -15.06
CA ASP A 86 9.47 -7.53 -16.15
C ASP A 86 8.11 -7.06 -15.57
N PRO A 87 7.54 -5.93 -16.03
CA PRO A 87 6.18 -5.53 -15.64
C PRO A 87 5.10 -6.53 -16.12
N ASN A 88 5.38 -7.35 -17.14
CA ASN A 88 4.46 -8.36 -17.65
C ASN A 88 4.70 -9.75 -17.05
N ASP A 89 5.33 -9.80 -15.87
CA ASP A 89 5.60 -11.06 -15.20
C ASP A 89 4.29 -11.81 -14.88
N PRO A 90 4.19 -13.10 -15.26
CA PRO A 90 3.00 -13.91 -15.02
C PRO A 90 2.55 -13.97 -13.56
N VAL A 91 3.46 -13.78 -12.60
CA VAL A 91 3.12 -13.75 -11.17
C VAL A 91 2.19 -12.58 -10.85
N LEU A 92 2.43 -11.40 -11.43
CA LEU A 92 1.61 -10.21 -11.14
C LEU A 92 0.22 -10.33 -11.77
N GLU A 93 0.13 -10.89 -12.97
CA GLU A 93 -1.16 -11.24 -13.60
C GLU A 93 -1.91 -12.27 -12.78
N ALA A 94 -1.24 -13.35 -12.35
CA ALA A 94 -1.84 -14.40 -11.54
C ALA A 94 -2.35 -13.89 -10.19
N ILE A 95 -1.62 -12.99 -9.52
CA ILE A 95 -2.08 -12.32 -8.30
C ILE A 95 -3.36 -11.52 -8.57
N ALA A 96 -3.40 -10.72 -9.65
CA ALA A 96 -4.57 -9.92 -9.97
C ALA A 96 -5.80 -10.79 -10.31
N GLU A 97 -5.62 -11.83 -11.12
CA GLU A 97 -6.70 -12.74 -11.54
C GLU A 97 -7.22 -13.57 -10.36
N SER A 98 -6.33 -14.16 -9.56
CA SER A 98 -6.75 -14.92 -8.37
C SER A 98 -7.43 -14.01 -7.34
N LEU A 99 -6.93 -12.79 -7.09
CA LEU A 99 -7.63 -11.84 -6.21
C LEU A 99 -9.03 -11.48 -6.73
N SER A 100 -9.15 -11.23 -8.04
CA SER A 100 -10.44 -10.96 -8.69
C SER A 100 -11.43 -12.13 -8.47
N LEU A 101 -10.96 -13.37 -8.59
CA LEU A 101 -11.78 -14.55 -8.33
C LEU A 101 -12.29 -14.57 -6.89
N HIS A 102 -11.39 -14.47 -5.90
CA HIS A 102 -11.76 -14.47 -4.47
C HIS A 102 -12.79 -13.40 -4.14
N LEU A 103 -12.57 -12.16 -4.59
CA LEU A 103 -13.49 -11.05 -4.34
C LEU A 103 -14.89 -11.27 -4.93
N THR A 104 -15.00 -12.00 -6.04
CA THR A 104 -16.29 -12.32 -6.67
C THR A 104 -16.99 -13.51 -6.00
N GLU A 105 -16.23 -14.56 -5.65
CA GLU A 105 -16.78 -15.80 -5.07
C GLU A 105 -17.30 -15.65 -3.64
N ASP A 106 -16.83 -14.63 -2.92
CA ASP A 106 -17.17 -14.37 -1.52
C ASP A 106 -18.64 -14.01 -1.24
N GLY A 107 -19.47 -13.85 -2.27
CA GLY A 107 -20.92 -13.69 -2.11
C GLY A 107 -21.38 -12.31 -1.62
N GLU A 108 -20.50 -11.31 -1.57
CA GLU A 108 -20.83 -9.93 -1.19
C GLU A 108 -21.44 -9.09 -2.34
N GLY A 109 -21.68 -9.71 -3.50
CA GLY A 109 -22.24 -9.05 -4.67
C GLY A 109 -21.27 -8.12 -5.38
N LEU A 110 -19.97 -8.21 -5.08
CA LEU A 110 -18.92 -7.56 -5.85
C LEU A 110 -18.82 -8.22 -7.23
N MET A 111 -18.62 -7.40 -8.25
CA MET A 111 -18.24 -7.87 -9.57
C MET A 111 -16.86 -7.31 -9.90
N THR A 112 -15.91 -8.18 -10.21
CA THR A 112 -14.54 -7.76 -10.52
C THR A 112 -14.13 -8.19 -11.92
N ARG A 113 -13.13 -7.49 -12.47
CA ARG A 113 -12.40 -7.90 -13.68
C ARG A 113 -10.97 -7.40 -13.61
N VAL A 114 -10.04 -8.14 -14.19
CA VAL A 114 -8.67 -7.65 -14.39
C VAL A 114 -8.62 -6.82 -15.68
N ALA A 115 -7.92 -5.71 -15.62
CA ALA A 115 -7.62 -4.87 -16.77
C ALA A 115 -6.11 -4.62 -16.84
N TYR A 116 -5.55 -4.70 -18.05
CA TYR A 116 -4.20 -4.23 -18.31
C TYR A 116 -4.23 -2.73 -18.58
N ASP A 117 -3.47 -1.97 -17.80
CA ASP A 117 -3.32 -0.52 -17.91
C ASP A 117 -1.84 -0.13 -17.78
N GLU A 118 -1.20 0.09 -18.93
CA GLU A 118 0.22 0.48 -19.00
C GLU A 118 0.51 1.81 -18.29
N ALA A 119 -0.49 2.68 -18.14
CA ALA A 119 -0.32 3.93 -17.40
C ALA A 119 0.06 3.67 -15.93
N GLN A 120 -0.32 2.52 -15.36
CA GLN A 120 0.07 2.16 -13.99
C GLN A 120 1.57 1.92 -13.83
N LEU A 121 2.33 1.76 -14.92
CA LEU A 121 3.79 1.63 -14.82
C LEU A 121 4.47 2.94 -14.43
N ASP A 122 3.83 4.08 -14.66
CA ASP A 122 4.35 5.40 -14.28
C ASP A 122 4.11 5.66 -12.78
N PRO A 123 5.18 5.82 -11.95
CA PRO A 123 5.03 6.16 -10.54
C PRO A 123 4.20 7.42 -10.30
N GLY A 124 4.20 8.38 -11.23
CA GLY A 124 3.39 9.59 -11.17
C GLY A 124 1.89 9.30 -11.02
N ASN A 125 1.40 8.21 -11.62
CA ASN A 125 -0.01 7.82 -11.54
C ASN A 125 -0.40 7.19 -10.19
N HIS A 126 0.58 6.87 -9.34
CA HIS A 126 0.37 6.39 -7.96
C HIS A 126 0.51 7.48 -6.90
N THR A 127 1.14 8.61 -7.23
CA THR A 127 1.35 9.71 -6.28
C THR A 127 0.07 10.48 -5.90
N ALA A 128 -0.96 10.38 -6.74
CA ALA A 128 -2.22 11.10 -6.54
C ALA A 128 -3.19 10.42 -5.58
N CYS A 129 -2.82 9.26 -4.99
CA CYS A 129 -3.60 8.44 -4.07
C CYS A 129 -5.10 8.71 -4.11
N GLY A 130 -5.74 8.15 -5.13
CA GLY A 130 -7.11 8.45 -5.50
C GLY A 130 -8.08 8.01 -4.41
N GLN A 131 -9.11 8.82 -4.18
CA GLN A 131 -10.27 8.33 -3.45
C GLN A 131 -10.85 7.12 -4.19
N ASN A 132 -11.17 6.06 -3.46
CA ASN A 132 -11.69 4.80 -4.00
C ASN A 132 -10.65 3.89 -4.70
N HIS A 133 -9.38 3.92 -4.29
CA HIS A 133 -8.33 3.01 -4.78
C HIS A 133 -7.65 2.31 -3.61
N ILE A 134 -7.46 0.98 -3.72
CA ILE A 134 -6.57 0.22 -2.84
C ILE A 134 -5.22 -0.02 -3.53
N TYR A 135 -4.14 0.22 -2.80
CA TYR A 135 -2.78 -0.12 -3.22
C TYR A 135 -2.29 -1.33 -2.43
N VAL A 136 -1.73 -2.30 -3.14
CA VAL A 136 -1.21 -3.55 -2.58
C VAL A 136 0.27 -3.64 -2.85
N ASP A 137 1.08 -3.53 -1.80
CA ASP A 137 2.50 -3.85 -1.90
C ASP A 137 2.67 -5.36 -1.66
N VAL A 138 3.42 -6.03 -2.51
CA VAL A 138 3.68 -7.48 -2.43
C VAL A 138 5.18 -7.80 -2.39
N TRP A 139 5.56 -8.79 -1.58
CA TRP A 139 6.94 -9.27 -1.49
C TRP A 139 7.03 -10.77 -1.22
N ARG A 140 8.21 -11.35 -1.46
CA ARG A 140 8.56 -12.72 -1.07
C ARG A 140 9.16 -12.74 0.33
N LYS A 141 8.80 -13.75 1.12
CA LYS A 141 9.37 -14.08 2.42
C LYS A 141 10.04 -15.44 2.35
N GLY A 142 11.37 -15.47 2.34
CA GLY A 142 12.11 -16.72 2.12
C GLY A 142 11.86 -17.28 0.72
N GLU A 143 11.93 -18.60 0.56
CA GLU A 143 11.82 -19.25 -0.75
C GLU A 143 10.39 -19.32 -1.30
N ARG A 144 9.39 -19.47 -0.41
CA ARG A 144 7.99 -19.74 -0.81
C ARG A 144 6.95 -18.97 0.00
N GLY A 145 7.37 -18.19 0.99
CA GLY A 145 6.48 -17.32 1.73
C GLY A 145 6.16 -16.06 0.94
N TRP A 146 5.04 -15.45 1.29
CA TRP A 146 4.59 -14.18 0.72
C TRP A 146 4.33 -13.18 1.84
N GLY A 147 4.32 -11.91 1.49
CA GLY A 147 3.75 -10.88 2.33
C GLY A 147 3.09 -9.80 1.51
N TYR A 148 2.16 -9.11 2.15
CA TYR A 148 1.45 -7.98 1.56
C TYR A 148 1.19 -6.88 2.57
N SER A 149 1.00 -5.68 2.05
CA SER A 149 0.44 -4.58 2.82
C SER A 149 -0.62 -3.84 2.00
N LEU A 150 -1.70 -3.42 2.66
CA LEU A 150 -2.84 -2.77 2.04
C LEU A 150 -2.91 -1.32 2.46
N TRP A 151 -3.15 -0.46 1.47
CA TRP A 151 -3.16 0.98 1.64
C TRP A 151 -4.37 1.57 0.94
N SER A 152 -5.03 2.52 1.60
CA SER A 152 -6.13 3.31 1.02
C SER A 152 -5.69 4.70 0.54
N GLY A 153 -4.39 4.99 0.66
CA GLY A 153 -3.81 6.30 0.41
C GLY A 153 -2.28 6.29 0.54
N CYS A 154 -1.67 7.47 0.42
CA CYS A 154 -0.21 7.62 0.28
C CYS A 154 0.51 7.78 1.63
N GLY A 155 -0.23 8.07 2.70
CA GLY A 155 0.35 8.27 4.03
C GLY A 155 0.45 6.97 4.81
N GLU A 156 1.37 6.91 5.78
CA GLU A 156 1.54 5.75 6.67
C GLU A 156 0.28 5.42 7.46
N GLU A 157 -0.55 6.42 7.76
CA GLU A 157 -1.86 6.27 8.39
C GLU A 157 -2.86 5.52 7.51
N SER A 158 -2.65 5.50 6.18
CA SER A 158 -3.48 4.78 5.23
C SER A 158 -3.12 3.30 5.12
N ASN A 159 -2.00 2.85 5.71
CA ASN A 159 -1.71 1.42 5.82
C ASN A 159 -2.61 0.77 6.86
N PHE A 160 -3.54 -0.06 6.42
CA PHE A 160 -4.55 -0.69 7.30
C PHE A 160 -4.33 -2.19 7.49
N GLU A 161 -3.44 -2.79 6.71
CA GLU A 161 -3.02 -4.17 6.91
C GLU A 161 -1.56 -4.32 6.48
N TRP A 162 -0.81 -5.09 7.27
CA TRP A 162 0.49 -5.63 6.90
C TRP A 162 0.54 -7.06 7.41
N ARG A 163 0.83 -8.01 6.53
CA ARG A 163 0.80 -9.42 6.92
C ARG A 163 1.79 -10.24 6.10
N GLU A 164 2.42 -11.17 6.78
CA GLU A 164 3.19 -12.25 6.16
C GLU A 164 2.40 -13.54 6.24
N ILE A 165 2.47 -14.32 5.17
CA ILE A 165 1.73 -15.54 4.97
C ILE A 165 2.71 -16.70 5.05
N PRO A 166 2.34 -17.82 5.70
CA PRO A 166 3.15 -19.03 5.69
C PRO A 166 3.50 -19.46 4.26
N ASP A 167 4.54 -20.29 4.14
CA ASP A 167 4.96 -20.84 2.85
C ASP A 167 3.80 -21.46 2.08
N ALA A 168 3.64 -21.02 0.83
CA ALA A 168 2.69 -21.63 -0.09
C ALA A 168 3.10 -23.08 -0.40
N PRO A 169 2.15 -23.97 -0.75
CA PRO A 169 2.51 -25.27 -1.31
C PRO A 169 3.37 -25.09 -2.57
N ALA A 170 4.29 -26.03 -2.81
CA ALA A 170 5.00 -26.08 -4.09
C ALA A 170 4.01 -26.52 -5.17
N GLY A 171 3.97 -25.82 -6.30
CA GLY A 171 2.97 -26.07 -7.33
C GLY A 171 3.13 -25.18 -8.56
N GLU A 172 2.03 -25.02 -9.29
CA GLU A 172 1.95 -24.03 -10.36
C GLU A 172 1.80 -22.62 -9.76
N ILE A 173 2.07 -21.56 -10.54
CA ILE A 173 1.99 -20.17 -10.06
C ILE A 173 0.64 -19.88 -9.40
N VAL A 174 -0.45 -20.42 -9.95
CA VAL A 174 -1.80 -20.26 -9.39
C VAL A 174 -1.88 -20.81 -7.96
N ASP A 175 -1.36 -22.02 -7.73
CA ASP A 175 -1.33 -22.63 -6.39
C ASP A 175 -0.42 -21.86 -5.43
N GLU A 176 0.65 -21.25 -5.96
CA GLU A 176 1.60 -20.47 -5.15
C GLU A 176 1.00 -19.15 -4.66
N VAL A 177 0.21 -18.46 -5.49
CA VAL A 177 -0.35 -17.14 -5.15
C VAL A 177 -1.68 -17.23 -4.40
N GLU A 178 -2.34 -18.39 -4.44
CA GLU A 178 -3.66 -18.60 -3.83
C GLU A 178 -3.72 -18.23 -2.34
N PRO A 179 -2.77 -18.63 -1.46
CA PRO A 179 -2.81 -18.22 -0.06
C PRO A 179 -2.67 -16.71 0.12
N LEU A 180 -1.94 -16.04 -0.80
CA LEU A 180 -1.73 -14.60 -0.79
C LEU A 180 -3.00 -13.83 -1.12
N THR A 181 -3.62 -14.18 -2.23
CA THR A 181 -4.81 -13.50 -2.74
C THR A 181 -6.02 -13.76 -1.85
N GLN A 182 -6.17 -14.97 -1.30
CA GLN A 182 -7.19 -15.26 -0.31
C GLN A 182 -7.04 -14.37 0.95
N ALA A 183 -5.82 -14.25 1.50
CA ALA A 183 -5.58 -13.43 2.68
C ALA A 183 -5.85 -11.93 2.42
N ILE A 184 -5.48 -11.43 1.23
CA ILE A 184 -5.80 -10.06 0.80
C ILE A 184 -7.32 -9.85 0.76
N ALA A 185 -8.06 -10.75 0.12
CA ALA A 185 -9.52 -10.67 0.02
C ALA A 185 -10.18 -10.67 1.41
N GLU A 186 -9.71 -11.53 2.33
CA GLU A 186 -10.18 -11.57 3.72
C GLU A 186 -9.93 -10.25 4.46
N SER A 187 -8.74 -9.64 4.30
CA SER A 187 -8.44 -8.33 4.90
C SER A 187 -9.30 -7.21 4.33
N LEU A 188 -9.53 -7.19 3.01
CA LEU A 188 -10.42 -6.20 2.37
C LEU A 188 -11.86 -6.33 2.85
N ARG A 189 -12.33 -7.56 3.07
CA ARG A 189 -13.65 -7.84 3.64
C ARG A 189 -13.75 -7.37 5.08
N ALA A 190 -12.74 -7.67 5.89
CA ALA A 190 -12.68 -7.23 7.28
C ALA A 190 -12.74 -5.70 7.38
N ALA A 191 -11.95 -5.00 6.56
CA ALA A 191 -11.96 -3.54 6.44
C ALA A 191 -13.31 -2.99 5.97
N SER A 192 -13.93 -3.61 4.96
CA SER A 192 -15.25 -3.21 4.45
C SER A 192 -16.35 -3.36 5.51
N LYS A 193 -16.29 -4.43 6.31
CA LYS A 193 -17.24 -4.72 7.38
C LYS A 193 -17.07 -3.80 8.59
N SER A 194 -15.84 -3.43 8.94
CA SER A 194 -15.54 -2.48 10.01
C SER A 194 -15.63 -1.03 9.55
N GLU A 195 -15.81 -0.79 8.24
CA GLU A 195 -15.72 0.52 7.59
C GLU A 195 -14.39 1.24 7.88
N CYS A 196 -13.32 0.48 8.08
CA CYS A 196 -12.02 1.02 8.47
C CYS A 196 -10.91 0.59 7.50
N PHE A 197 -10.40 1.58 6.77
CA PHE A 197 -9.33 1.45 5.78
C PHE A 197 -8.10 2.28 6.17
N THR A 198 -7.85 2.44 7.47
CA THR A 198 -6.68 3.16 7.98
C THR A 198 -6.07 2.37 9.13
N LYS A 199 -4.86 2.74 9.55
CA LYS A 199 -4.13 2.10 10.65
C LYS A 199 -4.87 2.18 12.00
N ALA A 200 -5.69 3.22 12.18
CA ALA A 200 -6.39 3.49 13.43
C ALA A 200 -7.90 3.62 13.17
N CYS A 201 -8.64 2.70 13.78
CA CYS A 201 -10.08 2.75 14.03
C CYS A 201 -10.26 2.87 15.56
#